data_AF-A0A3L9JCZ4-F1
#
_entry.id   AF-A0A3L9JCZ4-F1
#
_cell.length_a   1.000
_cell.length_b   1.000
_cell.length_c   1.000
_cell.angle_alpha   90.00
_cell.angle_beta   90.00
_cell.angle_gamma   90.00
#
_symmetry.space_group_name_H-M   'P 1'
#
loop_
_entity.id
_entity.type
_entity.pdbx_description
1 polymer ?
#
loop_
_entity_poly.entity_id
_entity_poly.type
_entity_poly.pdbx_seq_one_letter_code
_entity_poly.pdbx_strand_id
1 'polypeptide(L)'
;VEWMNNWTLFFWAWWVAWSPFVGLFLARISRGRTIRQFVLGTLIIPFTFTLLWLSVFGNSALYEIIHGGAAFAEEAMVHPERGFYSLLAQYPAFTFSASVATITGLLFYVTSADSGALVLGNFTSQLKDINSDAPGWLRVFWSVAIGLLTLGMLMTNGISALQNTTVIMGLPFSFVIFFVMAGLYKSLKVEDYRRESANRDTAPRPLGLQDRLSWKKRLSRLMNYPGTRYTKQMMETVCYPAMEEVAQELRLRGAYVELKSLPPEEGQQLGHLDLLVHMGEEQNFVYQIWPQQYSVPGFTYRARSGKSTYYRLETFLLEGSQGNDLMDYSKEQVITDILDQYERHLNFIHLHREAPGHSVMFPDA
;
A
#
# COMPACT_ATOMS: atom_id res chain seq x y z
N VAL A 1 4.97 -36.45 -7.65
CA VAL A 1 3.67 -35.75 -7.72
C VAL A 1 2.84 -36.04 -6.48
N GLU A 2 2.67 -37.30 -6.08
CA GLU A 2 1.91 -37.71 -4.88
C GLU A 2 2.36 -36.99 -3.59
N TRP A 3 3.66 -36.95 -3.29
CA TRP A 3 4.18 -36.21 -2.13
C TRP A 3 3.79 -34.73 -2.12
N MET A 4 3.84 -34.08 -3.29
CA MET A 4 3.49 -32.66 -3.43
C MET A 4 1.98 -32.42 -3.24
N ASN A 5 1.13 -33.37 -3.67
CA ASN A 5 -0.32 -33.31 -3.42
C ASN A 5 -0.64 -33.44 -1.93
N ASN A 6 -0.03 -34.41 -1.26
CA ASN A 6 -0.35 -34.75 0.14
C ASN A 6 0.16 -33.71 1.15
N TRP A 7 1.22 -32.97 0.80
CA TRP A 7 1.84 -31.98 1.68
C TRP A 7 1.69 -30.56 1.15
N THR A 8 2.45 -30.21 0.11
CA THR A 8 2.56 -28.82 -0.36
C THR A 8 1.21 -28.26 -0.82
N LEU A 9 0.57 -28.91 -1.79
CA LEU A 9 -0.69 -28.43 -2.37
C LEU A 9 -1.85 -28.50 -1.37
N PHE A 10 -1.87 -29.52 -0.52
CA PHE A 10 -2.81 -29.59 0.60
C PHE A 10 -2.68 -28.37 1.53
N PHE A 11 -1.47 -28.05 2.01
CA PHE A 11 -1.28 -26.90 2.90
C PHE A 11 -1.59 -25.58 2.19
N TRP A 12 -1.17 -25.39 0.94
CA TRP A 12 -1.56 -24.20 0.17
C TRP A 12 -3.08 -24.06 0.08
N ALA A 13 -3.79 -25.13 -0.28
CA ALA A 13 -5.25 -25.11 -0.39
C ALA A 13 -5.92 -24.87 0.97
N TRP A 14 -5.41 -25.48 2.04
CA TRP A 14 -5.86 -25.23 3.41
C TRP A 14 -5.73 -23.75 3.75
N TRP A 15 -4.52 -23.18 3.63
CA TRP A 15 -4.26 -21.79 3.99
C TRP A 15 -5.13 -20.81 3.19
N VAL A 16 -5.32 -21.09 1.91
CA VAL A 16 -6.24 -20.33 1.04
C VAL A 16 -7.67 -20.38 1.58
N ALA A 17 -8.19 -21.57 1.90
CA ALA A 17 -9.55 -21.74 2.43
C ALA A 17 -9.75 -21.07 3.80
N TRP A 18 -8.71 -21.00 4.64
CA TRP A 18 -8.74 -20.35 5.96
C TRP A 18 -8.48 -18.84 5.92
N SER A 19 -7.94 -18.32 4.81
CA SER A 19 -7.56 -16.91 4.69
C SER A 19 -8.69 -15.90 4.99
N PRO A 20 -9.98 -16.12 4.66
CA PRO A 20 -11.03 -15.14 4.96
C PRO A 20 -11.32 -15.06 6.46
N PHE A 21 -11.31 -16.21 7.11
CA PHE A 21 -11.52 -16.35 8.54
C PHE A 21 -10.39 -15.64 9.31
N VAL A 22 -9.14 -15.99 9.00
CA VAL A 22 -7.95 -15.41 9.64
C VAL A 22 -7.83 -13.92 9.31
N GLY A 23 -8.11 -13.53 8.07
CA GLY A 23 -8.05 -12.15 7.60
C GLY A 23 -9.01 -11.23 8.36
N LEU A 24 -10.25 -11.65 8.59
CA LEU A 24 -11.22 -10.86 9.35
C LEU A 24 -10.80 -10.70 10.82
N PHE A 25 -10.32 -11.78 11.44
CA PHE A 25 -9.80 -11.74 12.80
C PHE A 25 -8.62 -10.77 12.93
N LEU A 26 -7.61 -10.92 12.07
CA LEU A 26 -6.43 -10.08 12.03
C LEU A 26 -6.78 -8.61 11.78
N ALA A 27 -7.74 -8.32 10.90
CA ALA A 27 -8.21 -6.96 10.64
C ALA A 27 -8.84 -6.33 11.89
N ARG A 28 -9.69 -7.07 12.63
CA ARG A 28 -10.36 -6.58 13.85
C ARG A 28 -9.36 -6.21 14.95
N ILE A 29 -8.38 -7.07 15.23
CA ILE A 29 -7.40 -6.82 16.30
C ILE A 29 -6.28 -5.84 15.90
N SER A 30 -6.19 -5.46 14.62
CA SER A 30 -5.14 -4.59 14.10
C SER A 30 -5.58 -3.14 13.85
N ARG A 31 -6.77 -2.76 14.35
CA ARG A 31 -7.28 -1.39 14.25
C ARG A 31 -6.28 -0.40 14.86
N GLY A 32 -5.90 0.63 14.09
CA GLY A 32 -4.96 1.68 14.52
C GLY A 32 -3.48 1.37 14.27
N ARG A 33 -3.14 0.22 13.69
CA ARG A 33 -1.75 -0.10 13.29
C ARG A 33 -1.45 0.41 11.89
N THR A 34 -0.20 0.74 11.62
CA THR A 34 0.26 0.99 10.24
C THR A 34 0.31 -0.31 9.44
N ILE A 35 0.17 -0.24 8.12
CA ILE A 35 0.26 -1.43 7.24
C ILE A 35 1.60 -2.16 7.45
N ARG A 36 2.69 -1.42 7.64
CA ARG A 36 4.03 -1.99 7.90
C ARG A 36 4.04 -2.79 9.21
N GLN A 37 3.51 -2.24 10.30
CA GLN A 37 3.42 -2.94 11.59
C GLN A 37 2.52 -4.17 11.50
N PHE A 38 1.41 -4.07 10.76
CA PHE A 38 0.51 -5.19 10.52
C PHE A 38 1.26 -6.34 9.83
N VAL A 39 1.86 -6.07 8.65
CA VAL A 39 2.56 -7.09 7.85
C VAL A 39 3.71 -7.73 8.62
N LEU A 40 4.55 -6.94 9.30
CA LEU A 40 5.65 -7.48 10.09
C LEU A 40 5.13 -8.34 11.25
N GLY A 41 4.12 -7.87 11.98
CA GLY A 41 3.54 -8.62 13.09
C GLY A 41 2.91 -9.95 12.64
N THR A 42 2.16 -9.94 11.55
CA THR A 42 1.47 -11.13 11.04
C THR A 42 2.41 -12.16 10.41
N LEU A 43 3.57 -11.74 9.89
CA LEU A 43 4.56 -12.66 9.35
C LEU A 43 5.49 -13.21 10.43
N ILE A 44 6.01 -12.36 11.31
CA ILE A 44 7.07 -12.74 12.25
C ILE A 44 6.51 -13.56 13.42
N ILE A 45 5.44 -13.10 14.08
CA ILE A 45 4.96 -13.73 15.32
C ILE A 45 4.54 -15.20 15.08
N PRO A 46 3.69 -15.53 14.09
CA PRO A 46 3.29 -16.91 13.84
C PRO A 46 4.44 -17.77 13.28
N PHE A 47 5.35 -17.16 12.51
CA PHE A 47 6.53 -17.85 12.00
C PHE A 47 7.44 -18.30 13.14
N THR A 48 7.77 -17.39 14.08
CA THR A 48 8.60 -17.72 15.24
C THR A 48 7.96 -18.80 16.11
N PHE A 49 6.64 -18.71 16.33
CA PHE A 49 5.92 -19.76 17.06
C PHE A 49 5.99 -21.11 16.35
N THR A 50 5.72 -21.15 15.03
CA THR A 50 5.81 -22.37 14.22
C THR A 50 7.22 -22.96 14.25
N LEU A 51 8.23 -22.10 14.13
CA LEU A 51 9.63 -22.51 14.18
C LEU A 51 9.97 -23.12 15.53
N LEU A 52 9.59 -22.49 16.65
CA LEU A 52 9.80 -23.03 17.99
C LEU A 52 9.07 -24.36 18.18
N TRP A 53 7.81 -24.45 17.76
CA TRP A 53 7.01 -25.67 17.89
C TRP A 53 7.63 -26.85 17.14
N LEU A 54 7.96 -26.65 15.86
CA LEU A 54 8.60 -27.67 15.03
C LEU A 54 10.02 -28.00 15.53
N SER A 55 10.77 -27.02 16.02
CA SER A 55 12.11 -27.25 16.56
C SER A 55 12.10 -28.04 17.87
N VAL A 56 11.08 -27.87 18.71
CA VAL A 56 10.98 -28.65 19.95
C VAL A 56 10.45 -30.04 19.64
N PHE A 57 9.20 -30.13 19.16
CA PHE A 57 8.53 -31.44 19.02
C PHE A 57 9.04 -32.24 17.82
N GLY A 58 9.36 -31.58 16.71
CA GLY A 58 9.90 -32.24 15.52
C GLY A 58 11.29 -32.82 15.79
N ASN A 59 12.19 -32.07 16.43
CA ASN A 59 13.50 -32.61 16.80
C ASN A 59 13.40 -33.67 17.90
N SER A 60 12.49 -33.54 18.87
CA SER A 60 12.22 -34.61 19.85
C SER A 60 11.77 -35.89 19.16
N ALA A 61 10.84 -35.83 18.21
CA ALA A 61 10.41 -37.01 17.46
C ALA A 61 11.55 -37.61 16.63
N LEU A 62 12.33 -36.78 15.93
CA LEU A 62 13.50 -37.24 15.17
C LEU A 62 14.56 -37.87 16.07
N TYR A 63 14.80 -37.31 17.26
CA TYR A 63 15.72 -37.85 18.24
C TYR A 63 15.34 -39.28 18.62
N GLU A 64 14.09 -39.53 18.98
CA GLU A 64 13.59 -40.87 19.30
C GLU A 64 13.77 -41.86 18.15
N ILE A 65 13.46 -41.44 16.92
CA ILE A 65 13.58 -42.29 15.72
C ILE A 65 15.05 -42.66 15.45
N ILE A 66 15.96 -41.69 15.51
CA ILE A 66 17.39 -41.89 15.22
C ILE A 66 18.06 -42.76 16.29
N HIS A 67 17.57 -42.73 17.54
CA HIS A 67 18.10 -43.54 18.65
C HIS A 67 17.45 -44.94 18.78
N GLY A 68 16.82 -45.43 17.71
CA GLY A 68 16.31 -46.80 17.63
C GLY A 68 14.83 -46.98 17.95
N GLY A 69 14.05 -45.88 18.05
CA GLY A 69 12.60 -45.89 18.25
C GLY A 69 11.79 -46.34 17.03
N ALA A 70 12.10 -47.51 16.45
CA ALA A 70 11.42 -48.04 15.26
C ALA A 70 9.91 -48.27 15.49
N ALA A 71 9.53 -48.76 16.68
CA ALA A 71 8.13 -48.95 17.05
C ALA A 71 7.37 -47.62 17.17
N PHE A 72 8.03 -46.55 17.65
CA PHE A 72 7.46 -45.21 17.66
C PHE A 72 7.28 -44.67 16.23
N ALA A 73 8.26 -44.86 15.36
CA ALA A 73 8.18 -44.46 13.96
C ALA A 73 7.01 -45.15 13.24
N GLU A 74 6.85 -46.47 13.44
CA GLU A 74 5.76 -47.25 12.86
C GLU A 74 4.39 -46.78 13.37
N GLU A 75 4.22 -46.63 14.69
CA GLU A 75 2.96 -46.13 15.27
C GLU A 75 2.63 -44.72 14.75
N ALA A 76 3.62 -43.82 14.65
CA ALA A 76 3.41 -42.47 14.13
C ALA A 76 3.05 -42.44 12.64
N MET A 77 3.47 -43.44 11.85
CA MET A 77 3.12 -43.56 10.44
C MET A 77 1.75 -44.20 10.22
N VAL A 78 1.42 -45.25 10.99
CA VAL A 78 0.16 -46.00 10.86
C VAL A 78 -1.01 -45.25 11.53
N HIS A 79 -0.75 -44.60 12.66
CA HIS A 79 -1.72 -43.83 13.45
C HIS A 79 -1.20 -42.42 13.74
N PRO A 80 -1.14 -41.52 12.72
CA PRO A 80 -0.65 -40.15 12.90
C PRO A 80 -1.35 -39.37 14.01
N GLU A 81 -2.63 -39.62 14.25
CA GLU A 81 -3.44 -39.03 15.32
C GLU A 81 -2.94 -39.38 16.73
N ARG A 82 -2.22 -40.50 16.89
CA ARG A 82 -1.60 -40.92 18.16
C ARG A 82 -0.16 -40.44 18.30
N GLY A 83 0.52 -40.13 17.20
CA GLY A 83 1.96 -39.84 17.18
C GLY A 83 2.41 -38.81 18.23
N PHE A 84 1.63 -37.73 18.42
CA PHE A 84 1.94 -36.73 19.44
C PHE A 84 1.87 -37.29 20.88
N TYR A 85 0.86 -38.09 21.19
CA TYR A 85 0.71 -38.72 22.51
C TYR A 85 1.76 -39.81 22.72
N SER A 86 2.08 -40.59 21.68
CA SER A 86 3.17 -41.58 21.71
C SER A 86 4.53 -40.93 21.98
N LEU A 87 4.75 -39.71 21.47
CA LEU A 87 5.94 -38.93 21.79
C LEU A 87 5.94 -38.48 23.26
N LEU A 88 4.82 -37.94 23.76
CA LEU A 88 4.70 -37.54 25.16
C LEU A 88 4.90 -38.71 26.13
N ALA A 89 4.54 -39.93 25.72
CA ALA A 89 4.73 -41.15 26.51
C ALA A 89 6.21 -41.52 26.71
N GLN A 90 7.12 -40.98 25.91
CA GLN A 90 8.57 -41.14 26.09
C GLN A 90 9.13 -40.26 27.23
N TYR A 91 8.36 -39.28 27.71
CA TYR A 91 8.78 -38.34 28.73
C TYR A 91 8.09 -38.61 30.08
N PRO A 92 8.72 -38.24 31.21
CA PRO A 92 8.11 -38.39 32.52
C PRO A 92 6.80 -37.59 32.63
N ALA A 93 5.91 -38.03 33.52
CA ALA A 93 4.61 -37.42 33.77
C ALA A 93 3.64 -37.40 32.56
N PHE A 94 3.67 -38.46 31.73
CA PHE A 94 2.78 -38.64 30.58
C PHE A 94 1.31 -38.33 30.86
N THR A 95 0.72 -38.86 31.94
CA THR A 95 -0.69 -38.61 32.27
C THR A 95 -0.98 -37.12 32.46
N PHE A 96 -0.04 -36.36 33.05
CA PHE A 96 -0.18 -34.93 33.20
C PHE A 96 -0.05 -34.20 31.85
N SER A 97 1.04 -34.45 31.11
CA SER A 97 1.30 -33.77 29.83
C SER A 97 0.25 -34.10 28.77
N ALA A 98 -0.20 -35.35 28.67
CA ALA A 98 -1.29 -35.79 27.80
C ALA A 98 -2.61 -35.12 28.18
N SER A 99 -2.94 -35.02 29.47
CA SER A 99 -4.15 -34.32 29.92
C SER A 99 -4.14 -32.85 29.53
N VAL A 100 -3.01 -32.15 29.73
CA VAL A 100 -2.85 -30.75 29.31
C VAL A 100 -2.98 -30.62 27.79
N ALA A 101 -2.36 -31.51 27.03
CA ALA A 101 -2.46 -31.54 25.57
C ALA A 101 -3.91 -31.74 25.10
N THR A 102 -4.63 -32.71 25.67
CA THR A 102 -6.03 -32.98 25.32
C THR A 102 -6.94 -31.79 25.65
N ILE A 103 -6.80 -31.19 26.84
CA ILE A 103 -7.59 -30.01 27.21
C ILE A 103 -7.27 -28.83 26.28
N THR A 104 -5.99 -28.60 25.98
CA THR A 104 -5.56 -27.52 25.07
C THR A 104 -6.09 -27.74 23.66
N GLY A 105 -6.02 -28.96 23.14
CA GLY A 105 -6.56 -29.33 21.83
C GLY A 105 -8.09 -29.13 21.76
N LEU A 106 -8.80 -29.52 22.83
CA LEU A 106 -10.24 -29.28 22.94
C LEU A 106 -10.57 -27.78 22.93
N LEU A 107 -9.82 -26.99 23.70
CA LEU A 107 -9.97 -25.52 23.72
C LEU A 107 -9.74 -24.94 22.33
N PHE A 108 -8.65 -25.29 21.65
CA PHE A 108 -8.37 -24.83 20.28
C PHE A 108 -9.46 -25.22 19.31
N TYR A 109 -9.99 -26.44 19.41
CA TYR A 109 -11.09 -26.89 18.57
C TYR A 109 -12.35 -26.05 18.81
N VAL A 110 -12.78 -25.91 20.08
CA VAL A 110 -14.00 -25.16 20.44
C VAL A 110 -13.86 -23.69 20.03
N THR A 111 -12.76 -23.03 20.35
CA THR A 111 -12.57 -21.61 20.01
C THR A 111 -12.48 -21.38 18.51
N SER A 112 -11.87 -22.30 17.76
CA SER A 112 -11.76 -22.19 16.30
C SER A 112 -13.10 -22.45 15.62
N ALA A 113 -13.84 -23.49 16.04
CA ALA A 113 -15.16 -23.81 15.50
C ALA A 113 -16.16 -22.68 15.77
N ASP A 114 -16.12 -22.13 16.97
CA ASP A 114 -16.96 -21.02 17.39
C ASP A 114 -16.69 -19.74 16.58
N SER A 115 -15.41 -19.40 16.40
CA SER A 115 -15.00 -18.26 15.58
C SER A 115 -15.34 -18.50 14.09
N GLY A 116 -15.17 -19.72 13.59
CA GLY A 116 -15.52 -20.09 12.21
C GLY A 116 -17.01 -19.93 11.92
N ALA A 117 -17.86 -20.39 12.85
CA ALA A 117 -19.31 -20.23 12.76
C ALA A 117 -19.74 -18.76 12.80
N LEU A 118 -19.05 -17.92 13.58
CA LEU A 118 -19.27 -16.47 13.59
C LEU A 118 -18.99 -15.84 12.22
N VAL A 119 -17.85 -16.20 11.59
CA VAL A 119 -17.49 -15.65 10.27
C VAL A 119 -18.44 -16.12 9.18
N LEU A 120 -18.88 -17.38 9.19
CA LEU A 120 -19.88 -17.86 8.26
C LEU A 120 -21.23 -17.17 8.46
N GLY A 121 -21.63 -16.92 9.71
CA GLY A 121 -22.80 -16.10 10.01
C GLY A 121 -22.68 -14.68 9.42
N ASN A 122 -21.51 -14.06 9.56
CA ASN A 122 -21.24 -12.73 9.01
C ASN A 122 -21.29 -12.71 7.47
N PHE A 123 -20.83 -13.77 6.79
CA PHE A 123 -20.88 -13.88 5.32
C PHE A 123 -22.28 -14.23 4.78
N THR A 124 -23.17 -14.75 5.62
CA THR A 124 -24.50 -15.20 5.22
C THR A 124 -25.63 -14.31 5.76
N SER A 125 -25.29 -13.12 6.26
CA SER A 125 -26.24 -12.14 6.74
C SER A 125 -25.88 -10.72 6.29
N GLN A 126 -26.87 -9.83 6.29
CA GLN A 126 -26.60 -8.39 6.16
C GLN A 126 -26.28 -7.83 7.55
N LEU A 127 -25.04 -7.35 7.72
CA LEU A 127 -24.59 -6.71 8.94
C LEU A 127 -25.05 -5.24 8.96
N LYS A 128 -25.45 -4.76 10.14
CA LYS A 128 -25.90 -3.38 10.34
C LYS A 128 -24.76 -2.37 10.21
N ASP A 129 -23.60 -2.74 10.74
CA ASP A 129 -22.34 -2.02 10.60
C ASP A 129 -21.14 -3.00 10.65
N ILE A 130 -19.92 -2.48 10.44
CA ILE A 130 -18.68 -3.28 10.39
C ILE A 130 -18.31 -3.90 11.76
N ASN A 131 -18.84 -3.36 12.86
CA ASN A 131 -18.58 -3.85 14.22
C ASN A 131 -19.69 -4.80 14.71
N SER A 132 -20.74 -4.98 13.93
CA SER A 132 -21.86 -5.87 14.25
C SER A 132 -21.49 -7.30 13.87
N ASP A 133 -21.93 -8.23 14.71
CA ASP A 133 -21.85 -9.65 14.45
C ASP A 133 -23.22 -10.20 14.01
N ALA A 134 -23.19 -11.33 13.30
CA ALA A 134 -24.38 -12.02 12.88
C ALA A 134 -25.25 -12.45 14.07
N PRO A 135 -26.58 -12.56 13.88
CA PRO A 135 -27.49 -13.05 14.90
C PRO A 135 -27.05 -14.40 15.48
N GLY A 136 -27.20 -14.57 16.80
CA GLY A 136 -26.73 -15.78 17.50
C GLY A 136 -27.29 -17.10 16.95
N TRP A 137 -28.50 -17.09 16.38
CA TRP A 137 -29.09 -18.29 15.78
C TRP A 137 -28.34 -18.76 14.51
N LEU A 138 -27.78 -17.84 13.72
CA LEU A 138 -26.96 -18.16 12.54
C LEU A 138 -25.65 -18.83 12.96
N ARG A 139 -25.05 -18.36 14.06
CA ARG A 139 -23.86 -18.99 14.65
C ARG A 139 -24.17 -20.42 15.09
N VAL A 140 -25.27 -20.65 15.81
CA VAL A 140 -25.69 -22.00 16.22
C VAL A 140 -25.94 -22.90 15.00
N PHE A 141 -26.63 -22.38 13.97
CA PHE A 141 -26.85 -23.10 12.72
C PHE A 141 -25.53 -23.55 12.07
N TRP A 142 -24.58 -22.62 11.89
CA TRP A 142 -23.29 -22.93 11.29
C TRP A 142 -22.43 -23.85 12.14
N SER A 143 -22.44 -23.71 13.47
CA SER A 143 -21.76 -24.65 14.37
C SER A 143 -22.30 -26.08 14.22
N VAL A 144 -23.62 -26.26 14.15
CA VAL A 144 -24.25 -27.57 13.95
C VAL A 144 -23.93 -28.11 12.55
N ALA A 145 -24.00 -27.27 11.51
CA ALA A 145 -23.69 -27.67 10.14
C ALA A 145 -22.23 -28.14 9.98
N ILE A 146 -21.26 -27.40 10.54
CA ILE A 146 -19.85 -27.80 10.55
C ILE A 146 -19.67 -29.10 11.32
N GLY A 147 -20.35 -29.27 12.47
CA GLY A 147 -20.30 -30.49 13.26
C GLY A 147 -20.81 -31.71 12.49
N LEU A 148 -21.96 -31.59 11.82
CA LEU A 148 -22.54 -32.65 10.99
C LEU A 148 -21.63 -32.99 9.80
N LEU A 149 -21.06 -31.97 9.15
CA LEU A 149 -20.11 -32.17 8.06
C LEU A 149 -18.83 -32.86 8.55
N THR A 150 -18.33 -32.48 9.72
CA THR A 150 -17.17 -33.13 10.35
C THR A 150 -17.45 -34.60 10.66
N LEU A 151 -18.61 -34.90 11.27
CA LEU A 151 -19.04 -36.28 11.54
C LEU A 151 -19.15 -37.09 10.24
N GLY A 152 -19.78 -36.54 9.20
CA GLY A 152 -19.91 -37.19 7.90
C GLY A 152 -18.54 -37.49 7.26
N MET A 153 -17.58 -36.56 7.35
CA MET A 153 -16.23 -36.77 6.85
C MET A 153 -15.47 -37.85 7.64
N LEU A 154 -15.61 -37.86 8.97
CA LEU A 154 -14.99 -38.88 9.82
C LEU A 154 -15.54 -40.30 9.54
N MET A 155 -16.80 -40.41 9.13
CA MET A 155 -17.44 -41.70 8.80
C MET A 155 -17.06 -42.27 7.42
N THR A 156 -16.49 -41.47 6.51
CA THR A 156 -16.16 -41.92 5.14
C THR A 156 -14.75 -42.47 5.05
N ASN A 157 -13.76 -41.57 5.04
CA ASN A 157 -12.34 -41.89 4.86
C ASN A 157 -11.45 -40.99 5.73
N GLY A 158 -12.02 -40.37 6.77
CA GLY A 158 -11.32 -39.54 7.75
C GLY A 158 -10.47 -38.43 7.11
N ILE A 159 -9.17 -38.44 7.41
CA ILE A 159 -8.21 -37.39 7.03
C ILE A 159 -8.04 -37.31 5.51
N SER A 160 -7.98 -38.44 4.81
CA SER A 160 -7.74 -38.44 3.36
C SER A 160 -8.91 -37.83 2.58
N ALA A 161 -10.15 -38.07 3.01
CA ALA A 161 -11.32 -37.42 2.43
C ALA A 161 -11.26 -35.90 2.63
N LEU A 162 -10.93 -35.45 3.84
CA LEU A 162 -10.79 -34.03 4.17
C LEU A 162 -9.69 -33.34 3.34
N GLN A 163 -8.53 -33.98 3.18
CA GLN A 163 -7.42 -33.46 2.38
C GLN A 163 -7.82 -33.23 0.92
N ASN A 164 -8.44 -34.22 0.29
CA ASN A 164 -8.85 -34.13 -1.11
C ASN A 164 -9.93 -33.07 -1.32
N THR A 165 -10.95 -33.02 -0.44
CA THR A 165 -12.00 -32.00 -0.51
C THR A 165 -11.42 -30.59 -0.34
N THR A 166 -10.46 -30.42 0.59
CA THR A 166 -9.80 -29.12 0.82
C THR A 166 -9.06 -28.64 -0.42
N VAL A 167 -8.32 -29.53 -1.10
CA VAL A 167 -7.61 -29.18 -2.34
C VAL A 167 -8.58 -28.77 -3.45
N ILE A 168 -9.67 -29.52 -3.64
CA ILE A 168 -10.70 -29.23 -4.65
C ILE A 168 -11.36 -27.87 -4.39
N MET A 169 -11.68 -27.56 -3.13
CA MET A 169 -12.35 -26.32 -2.73
C MET A 169 -11.40 -25.11 -2.63
N GLY A 170 -10.12 -25.33 -2.34
CA GLY A 170 -9.12 -24.27 -2.26
C GLY A 170 -8.77 -23.66 -3.62
N LEU A 171 -8.79 -24.47 -4.69
CA LEU A 171 -8.49 -24.00 -6.05
C LEU A 171 -9.41 -22.86 -6.52
N PRO A 172 -10.76 -22.98 -6.51
CA PRO A 172 -11.63 -21.88 -6.91
C PRO A 172 -11.46 -20.65 -6.01
N PHE A 173 -11.22 -20.87 -4.71
CA PHE A 173 -11.01 -19.77 -3.78
C PHE A 173 -9.69 -19.03 -4.01
N SER A 174 -8.67 -19.68 -4.57
CA SER A 174 -7.42 -19.01 -4.93
C SER A 174 -7.61 -17.87 -5.93
N PHE A 175 -8.55 -18.00 -6.89
CA PHE A 175 -8.91 -16.93 -7.81
C PHE A 175 -9.53 -15.73 -7.09
N VAL A 176 -10.32 -15.98 -6.04
CA VAL A 176 -10.89 -14.92 -5.20
C VAL A 176 -9.78 -14.11 -4.52
N ILE A 177 -8.72 -14.77 -4.04
CA ILE A 177 -7.57 -14.09 -3.44
C ILE A 177 -6.89 -13.15 -4.45
N PHE A 178 -6.74 -13.54 -5.72
CA PHE A 178 -6.22 -12.64 -6.76
C PHE A 178 -7.08 -11.40 -6.96
N PHE A 179 -8.41 -11.53 -6.93
CA PHE A 179 -9.30 -10.38 -6.99
C PHE A 179 -9.19 -9.49 -5.74
N VAL A 180 -9.03 -10.08 -4.55
CA VAL A 180 -8.79 -9.32 -3.32
C VAL A 180 -7.47 -8.55 -3.39
N MET A 181 -6.39 -9.16 -3.90
CA MET A 181 -5.10 -8.50 -4.10
C MET A 181 -5.21 -7.31 -5.07
N ALA A 182 -5.89 -7.51 -6.21
CA ALA A 182 -6.12 -6.44 -7.18
C ALA A 182 -6.97 -5.30 -6.59
N GLY A 183 -8.00 -5.63 -5.80
CA GLY A 183 -8.85 -4.67 -5.09
C GLY A 183 -8.06 -3.85 -4.06
N LEU A 184 -7.21 -4.51 -3.26
CA LEU A 184 -6.36 -3.85 -2.28
C LEU A 184 -5.36 -2.89 -2.95
N TYR A 185 -4.70 -3.34 -4.02
CA TYR A 185 -3.77 -2.49 -4.78
C TYR A 185 -4.47 -1.23 -5.33
N LYS A 186 -5.66 -1.41 -5.94
CA LYS A 186 -6.45 -0.27 -6.44
C LYS A 186 -6.84 0.68 -5.30
N SER A 187 -7.25 0.15 -4.16
CA SER A 187 -7.64 0.96 -3.00
C SER A 187 -6.48 1.81 -2.47
N LEU A 188 -5.31 1.18 -2.29
CA LEU A 188 -4.11 1.87 -1.81
C LEU A 188 -3.64 2.95 -2.79
N LYS A 189 -3.72 2.67 -4.10
CA LYS A 189 -3.37 3.65 -5.13
C LYS A 189 -4.30 4.87 -5.13
N VAL A 190 -5.61 4.66 -4.89
CA VAL A 190 -6.57 5.77 -4.74
C VAL A 190 -6.29 6.59 -3.49
N GLU A 191 -5.90 5.95 -2.39
CA GLU A 191 -5.52 6.64 -1.15
C GLU A 191 -4.24 7.47 -1.34
N ASP A 192 -3.25 6.94 -2.07
CA ASP A 192 -2.02 7.64 -2.40
C ASP A 192 -2.31 8.91 -3.23
N TYR A 193 -3.14 8.79 -4.27
CA TYR A 193 -3.58 9.95 -5.06
C TYR A 193 -4.35 10.99 -4.22
N ARG A 194 -5.14 10.56 -3.22
CA ARG A 194 -5.79 11.50 -2.29
C ARG A 194 -4.78 12.21 -1.41
N ARG A 195 -3.75 11.49 -0.94
CA ARG A 195 -2.69 12.06 -0.09
C ARG A 195 -1.83 13.06 -0.86
N GLU A 196 -1.41 12.72 -2.07
CA GLU A 196 -0.70 13.64 -2.96
C GLU A 196 -1.54 14.89 -3.28
N SER A 197 -2.83 14.71 -3.56
CA SER A 197 -3.74 15.83 -3.79
C SER A 197 -3.91 16.75 -2.58
N ALA A 198 -3.82 16.22 -1.35
CA ALA A 198 -3.95 17.01 -0.13
C ALA A 198 -2.66 17.80 0.19
N ASN A 199 -1.50 17.26 -0.19
CA ASN A 199 -0.20 17.86 0.07
C ASN A 199 0.25 18.87 -0.99
N ARG A 200 -0.39 18.93 -2.16
CA ARG A 200 -0.07 19.95 -3.16
C ARG A 200 -0.54 21.33 -2.68
N ASP A 201 0.41 22.25 -2.54
CA ASP A 201 0.18 23.70 -2.45
C ASP A 201 -0.40 24.21 -3.79
N THR A 202 -1.64 23.84 -4.10
CA THR A 202 -2.32 24.14 -5.39
C THR A 202 -2.81 25.59 -5.51
N ALA A 203 -2.61 26.41 -4.48
CA ALA A 203 -3.11 27.77 -4.43
C ALA A 203 -1.96 28.76 -4.22
N PRO A 204 -1.87 29.83 -5.04
CA PRO A 204 -0.97 30.92 -4.74
C PRO A 204 -1.40 31.52 -3.40
N ARG A 205 -0.42 31.77 -2.53
CA ARG A 205 -0.67 32.46 -1.26
C ARG A 205 -1.29 33.82 -1.57
N PRO A 206 -2.36 34.22 -0.88
CA PRO A 206 -2.95 35.54 -1.09
C PRO A 206 -1.94 36.62 -0.68
N LEU A 207 -1.54 37.46 -1.63
CA LEU A 207 -0.54 38.53 -1.44
C LEU A 207 -1.08 39.73 -0.63
N GLY A 208 -2.35 39.74 -0.19
CA GLY A 208 -2.88 40.82 0.65
C GLY A 208 -4.33 40.66 1.12
N LEU A 209 -4.70 41.42 2.17
CA LEU A 209 -6.04 41.45 2.79
C LEU A 209 -7.15 42.08 1.91
N GLN A 210 -6.80 42.75 0.80
CA GLN A 210 -7.73 43.53 -0.01
C GLN A 210 -8.35 42.77 -1.20
N ASP A 211 -7.93 41.54 -1.49
CA ASP A 211 -8.44 40.82 -2.67
C ASP A 211 -9.82 40.16 -2.38
N ARG A 212 -10.85 40.98 -2.21
CA ARG A 212 -12.26 40.57 -1.99
C ARG A 212 -12.81 39.63 -3.09
N LEU A 213 -12.08 39.47 -4.21
CA LEU A 213 -12.41 38.60 -5.34
C LEU A 213 -11.50 37.34 -5.45
N SER A 214 -10.62 37.11 -4.48
CA SER A 214 -9.61 36.02 -4.46
C SER A 214 -10.20 34.64 -4.75
N TRP A 215 -11.31 34.26 -4.11
CA TRP A 215 -11.90 32.93 -4.30
C TRP A 215 -12.60 32.78 -5.67
N LYS A 216 -13.18 33.87 -6.21
CA LYS A 216 -13.81 33.85 -7.55
C LYS A 216 -12.76 33.71 -8.65
N LYS A 217 -11.62 34.41 -8.51
CA LYS A 217 -10.45 34.24 -9.40
C LYS A 217 -9.92 32.81 -9.31
N ARG A 218 -9.79 32.26 -8.09
CA ARG A 218 -9.38 30.85 -7.89
C ARG A 218 -10.35 29.87 -8.53
N LEU A 219 -11.66 30.06 -8.35
CA LEU A 219 -12.68 29.20 -8.96
C LEU A 219 -12.66 29.30 -10.49
N SER A 220 -12.48 30.51 -11.04
CA SER A 220 -12.32 30.71 -12.48
C SER A 220 -11.12 29.93 -13.02
N ARG A 221 -9.98 29.95 -12.32
CA ARG A 221 -8.79 29.18 -12.69
C ARG A 221 -9.05 27.67 -12.65
N LEU A 222 -9.67 27.17 -11.59
CA LEU A 222 -9.98 25.73 -11.44
C LEU A 222 -10.92 25.20 -12.55
N MET A 223 -11.70 26.10 -13.15
CA MET A 223 -12.64 25.79 -14.23
C MET A 223 -12.12 26.21 -15.61
N ASN A 224 -10.91 26.78 -15.70
CA ASN A 224 -10.31 27.20 -16.96
C ASN A 224 -9.49 26.05 -17.55
N TYR A 225 -9.74 25.74 -18.82
CA TYR A 225 -9.03 24.71 -19.58
C TYR A 225 -8.39 25.36 -20.80
N PRO A 226 -7.21 25.98 -20.63
CA PRO A 226 -6.57 26.78 -21.67
C PRO A 226 -5.99 25.91 -22.80
N GLY A 227 -6.08 26.41 -24.03
CA GLY A 227 -5.46 25.80 -25.20
C GLY A 227 -4.13 26.48 -25.56
N THR A 228 -3.43 25.93 -26.56
CA THR A 228 -2.07 26.29 -26.98
C THR A 228 -1.81 27.80 -27.05
N ARG A 229 -2.71 28.58 -27.68
CA ARG A 229 -2.54 30.02 -27.87
C ARG A 229 -2.51 30.80 -26.55
N TYR A 230 -3.41 30.45 -25.62
CA TYR A 230 -3.50 31.15 -24.33
C TYR A 230 -2.32 30.79 -23.43
N THR A 231 -1.94 29.50 -23.42
CA THR A 231 -0.75 29.03 -22.69
C THR A 231 0.52 29.73 -23.18
N LYS A 232 0.70 29.84 -24.50
CA LYS A 232 1.83 30.58 -25.09
C LYS A 232 1.84 32.05 -24.66
N GLN A 233 0.68 32.72 -24.70
CA GLN A 233 0.55 34.10 -24.24
C GLN A 233 0.91 34.25 -22.76
N MET A 234 0.45 33.33 -21.90
CA MET A 234 0.76 33.33 -20.47
C MET A 234 2.27 33.16 -20.21
N MET A 235 2.93 32.28 -20.97
CA MET A 235 4.38 32.10 -20.89
C MET A 235 5.14 33.37 -21.30
N GLU A 236 4.78 33.99 -22.42
CA GLU A 236 5.48 35.15 -22.98
C GLU A 236 5.22 36.45 -22.20
N THR A 237 3.99 36.65 -21.71
CA THR A 237 3.58 37.94 -21.12
C THR A 237 3.66 37.99 -19.60
N VAL A 238 3.64 36.85 -18.92
CA VAL A 238 3.65 36.79 -17.46
C VAL A 238 4.84 35.99 -16.93
N CYS A 239 5.00 34.74 -17.37
CA CYS A 239 6.00 33.84 -16.79
C CYS A 239 7.43 34.28 -17.13
N TYR A 240 7.72 34.55 -18.40
CA TYR A 240 9.05 34.97 -18.82
C TYR A 240 9.46 36.32 -18.21
N PRO A 241 8.61 37.38 -18.22
CA PRO A 241 8.93 38.62 -17.52
C PRO A 241 9.09 38.47 -16.00
N ALA A 242 8.38 37.53 -15.36
CA ALA A 242 8.55 37.24 -13.93
C ALA A 242 9.93 36.60 -13.65
N MET A 243 10.31 35.59 -14.44
CA MET A 243 11.61 34.92 -14.32
C MET A 243 12.76 35.88 -14.64
N GLU A 244 12.59 36.77 -15.62
CA GLU A 244 13.60 37.78 -15.98
C GLU A 244 13.82 38.79 -14.85
N GLU A 245 12.76 39.26 -14.18
CA GLU A 245 12.91 40.15 -13.01
C GLU A 245 13.66 39.47 -11.86
N VAL A 246 13.32 38.21 -11.54
CA VAL A 246 14.03 37.45 -10.51
C VAL A 246 15.50 37.23 -10.92
N ALA A 247 15.76 36.88 -12.18
CA ALA A 247 17.11 36.68 -12.68
C ALA A 247 17.95 37.96 -12.60
N GLN A 248 17.37 39.11 -12.93
CA GLN A 248 18.05 40.41 -12.85
C GLN A 248 18.38 40.78 -11.39
N GLU A 249 17.43 40.63 -10.47
CA GLU A 249 17.66 40.88 -9.04
C GLU A 249 18.73 39.95 -8.45
N LEU A 250 18.72 38.67 -8.81
CA LEU A 250 19.75 37.72 -8.39
C LEU A 250 21.14 38.07 -8.96
N ARG A 251 21.22 38.48 -10.23
CA ARG A 251 22.47 38.97 -10.86
C ARG A 251 23.01 40.22 -10.17
N LEU A 252 22.15 41.17 -9.80
CA LEU A 252 22.53 42.38 -9.06
C LEU A 252 23.12 42.06 -7.68
N ARG A 253 22.69 40.95 -7.07
CA ARG A 253 23.21 40.46 -5.79
C ARG A 253 24.43 39.54 -5.93
N GLY A 254 24.97 39.39 -7.14
CA GLY A 254 26.20 38.65 -7.42
C GLY A 254 26.02 37.17 -7.76
N ALA A 255 24.79 36.67 -7.92
CA ALA A 255 24.56 35.30 -8.37
C ALA A 255 24.75 35.18 -9.90
N TYR A 256 25.34 34.08 -10.36
CA TYR A 256 25.41 33.78 -11.79
C TYR A 256 24.13 33.04 -12.23
N VAL A 257 23.32 33.69 -13.06
CA VAL A 257 21.98 33.19 -13.45
C VAL A 257 21.81 33.15 -14.95
N GLU A 258 21.46 31.97 -15.46
CA GLU A 258 21.07 31.75 -16.85
C GLU A 258 19.55 31.64 -16.96
N LEU A 259 18.95 32.38 -17.89
CA LEU A 259 17.54 32.28 -18.22
C LEU A 259 17.43 31.95 -19.72
N LYS A 260 16.79 30.83 -20.05
CA LYS A 260 16.62 30.34 -21.41
C LYS A 260 15.13 30.10 -21.70
N SER A 261 14.70 30.51 -22.90
CA SER A 261 13.43 30.09 -23.48
C SER A 261 13.76 29.02 -24.52
N LEU A 262 13.48 27.76 -24.19
CA LEU A 262 13.85 26.62 -25.02
C LEU A 262 12.72 26.29 -26.01
N PRO A 263 13.04 25.89 -27.26
CA PRO A 263 12.03 25.51 -28.25
C PRO A 263 11.29 24.22 -27.82
N PRO A 264 10.12 23.93 -28.42
CA PRO A 264 9.41 22.67 -28.19
C PRO A 264 10.29 21.45 -28.51
N GLU A 265 10.24 20.44 -27.65
CA GLU A 265 10.87 19.14 -27.88
C GLU A 265 10.07 18.28 -28.87
N GLU A 266 10.66 17.18 -29.35
CA GLU A 266 10.01 16.26 -30.27
C GLU A 266 8.66 15.76 -29.72
N GLY A 267 7.57 16.08 -30.41
CA GLY A 267 6.21 15.71 -30.02
C GLY A 267 5.46 16.76 -29.17
N GLN A 268 6.11 17.85 -28.75
CA GLN A 268 5.46 18.96 -28.04
C GLN A 268 5.16 20.15 -28.97
N GLN A 269 4.10 20.92 -28.66
CA GLN A 269 3.73 22.12 -29.45
C GLN A 269 4.27 23.43 -28.88
N LEU A 270 4.68 23.43 -27.62
CA LEU A 270 5.14 24.59 -26.88
C LEU A 270 6.51 24.29 -26.28
N GLY A 271 7.38 25.30 -26.26
CA GLY A 271 8.66 25.23 -25.56
C GLY A 271 8.48 25.34 -24.04
N HIS A 272 9.58 25.43 -23.31
CA HIS A 272 9.58 25.63 -21.87
C HIS A 272 10.53 26.76 -21.48
N LEU A 273 10.37 27.28 -20.26
CA LEU A 273 11.26 28.30 -19.70
C LEU A 273 12.17 27.65 -18.66
N ASP A 274 13.43 28.05 -18.64
CA ASP A 274 14.46 27.48 -17.78
C ASP A 274 15.26 28.59 -17.10
N LEU A 275 15.21 28.62 -15.77
CA LEU A 275 16.00 29.51 -14.91
C LEU A 275 16.98 28.66 -14.11
N LEU A 276 18.28 28.82 -14.38
CA LEU A 276 19.37 28.13 -13.69
C LEU A 276 20.18 29.14 -12.89
N VAL A 277 20.25 28.95 -11.58
CA VAL A 277 21.11 29.73 -10.68
C VAL A 277 22.29 28.86 -10.27
N HIS A 278 23.48 29.27 -10.68
CA HIS A 278 24.71 28.54 -10.39
C HIS A 278 25.19 28.81 -8.97
N MET A 279 25.48 27.73 -8.23
CA MET A 279 25.84 27.76 -6.80
C MET A 279 27.29 27.31 -6.52
N GLY A 280 28.13 27.24 -7.55
CA GLY A 280 29.53 26.84 -7.42
C GLY A 280 29.67 25.33 -7.20
N GLU A 281 30.25 24.93 -6.06
CA GLU A 281 30.42 23.52 -5.66
C GLU A 281 29.13 22.90 -5.08
N GLU A 282 28.11 23.72 -4.82
CA GLU A 282 26.81 23.24 -4.34
C GLU A 282 25.86 22.94 -5.49
N GLN A 283 24.81 22.17 -5.20
CA GLN A 283 23.77 21.88 -6.17
C GLN A 283 23.10 23.16 -6.69
N ASN A 284 23.16 23.34 -8.02
CA ASN A 284 22.52 24.45 -8.71
C ASN A 284 21.00 24.44 -8.49
N PHE A 285 20.41 25.62 -8.41
CA PHE A 285 18.96 25.76 -8.35
C PHE A 285 18.41 25.82 -9.78
N VAL A 286 17.53 24.87 -10.10
CA VAL A 286 16.83 24.78 -11.38
C VAL A 286 15.36 25.09 -11.14
N TYR A 287 14.83 26.07 -11.88
CA TYR A 287 13.41 26.37 -11.91
C TYR A 287 12.92 26.44 -13.36
N GLN A 288 12.10 25.47 -13.74
CA GLN A 288 11.57 25.33 -15.09
C GLN A 288 10.05 25.47 -15.10
N ILE A 289 9.50 26.05 -16.18
CA ILE A 289 8.06 26.12 -16.41
C ILE A 289 7.74 25.34 -17.69
N TRP A 290 7.07 24.21 -17.52
CA TRP A 290 6.70 23.31 -18.61
C TRP A 290 5.19 23.35 -18.91
N PRO A 291 4.80 23.55 -20.18
CA PRO A 291 3.42 23.39 -20.60
C PRO A 291 3.07 21.90 -20.76
N GLN A 292 2.45 21.30 -19.74
CA GLN A 292 2.05 19.90 -19.73
C GLN A 292 0.63 19.71 -20.26
N GLN A 293 0.44 18.76 -21.18
CA GLN A 293 -0.86 18.49 -21.80
C GLN A 293 -1.65 17.46 -20.98
N TYR A 294 -2.88 17.82 -20.58
CA TYR A 294 -3.80 16.97 -19.82
C TYR A 294 -5.13 16.78 -20.55
N SER A 295 -5.82 15.68 -20.29
CA SER A 295 -7.17 15.46 -20.80
C SER A 295 -8.20 16.29 -20.05
N VAL A 296 -9.11 16.95 -20.78
CA VAL A 296 -10.21 17.73 -20.18
C VAL A 296 -11.11 16.78 -19.38
N PRO A 297 -11.47 17.10 -18.12
CA PRO A 297 -12.35 16.25 -17.32
C PRO A 297 -13.74 16.09 -17.96
N GLY A 298 -14.23 14.85 -18.00
CA GLY A 298 -15.47 14.48 -18.70
C GLY A 298 -16.76 15.12 -18.17
N PHE A 299 -16.75 15.64 -16.93
CA PHE A 299 -17.91 16.33 -16.35
C PHE A 299 -18.09 17.78 -16.86
N THR A 300 -17.13 18.30 -17.63
CA THR A 300 -17.15 19.70 -18.08
C THR A 300 -17.97 19.87 -19.36
N TYR A 301 -18.61 21.02 -19.52
CA TYR A 301 -19.33 21.37 -20.75
C TYR A 301 -18.40 21.38 -21.99
N ARG A 302 -17.11 21.70 -21.81
CA ARG A 302 -16.10 21.71 -22.90
C ARG A 302 -15.72 20.32 -23.40
N ALA A 303 -15.81 19.27 -22.59
CA ALA A 303 -15.59 17.89 -23.04
C ALA A 303 -16.61 17.47 -24.13
N ARG A 304 -17.81 18.08 -24.12
CA ARG A 304 -18.85 17.88 -25.14
C ARG A 304 -18.60 18.63 -26.46
N SER A 305 -17.65 19.58 -26.47
CA SER A 305 -17.32 20.45 -27.62
C SER A 305 -16.18 19.90 -28.49
N GLY A 306 -15.69 18.69 -28.24
CA GLY A 306 -14.66 18.03 -29.06
C GLY A 306 -13.21 18.40 -28.74
N LYS A 307 -12.95 19.29 -27.77
CA LYS A 307 -11.58 19.51 -27.25
C LYS A 307 -11.28 18.49 -26.15
N SER A 308 -10.40 17.55 -26.45
CA SER A 308 -10.00 16.47 -25.52
C SER A 308 -8.88 16.87 -24.57
N THR A 309 -8.11 17.92 -24.87
CA THR A 309 -6.92 18.31 -24.10
C THR A 309 -6.85 19.79 -23.77
N TYR A 310 -6.13 20.10 -22.68
CA TYR A 310 -5.78 21.44 -22.21
C TYR A 310 -4.35 21.43 -21.67
N TYR A 311 -3.76 22.60 -21.48
CA TYR A 311 -2.41 22.73 -20.90
C TYR A 311 -2.46 23.23 -19.46
N ARG A 312 -1.51 22.77 -18.65
CA ARG A 312 -1.16 23.34 -17.34
C ARG A 312 0.29 23.82 -17.40
N LEU A 313 0.60 24.95 -16.76
CA LEU A 313 1.97 25.43 -16.63
C LEU A 313 2.51 24.91 -15.31
N GLU A 314 3.20 23.77 -15.36
CA GLU A 314 3.74 23.14 -14.15
C GLU A 314 5.17 23.59 -13.90
N THR A 315 5.50 23.84 -12.64
CA THR A 315 6.87 24.10 -12.21
C THR A 315 7.62 22.76 -12.11
N PHE A 316 8.81 22.71 -12.69
CA PHE A 316 9.75 21.61 -12.53
C PHE A 316 10.99 22.13 -11.80
N LEU A 317 11.38 21.41 -10.76
CA LEU A 317 12.67 21.57 -10.09
C LEU A 317 13.58 20.42 -10.51
N LEU A 318 14.78 20.33 -9.91
CA LEU A 318 15.70 19.25 -10.19
C LEU A 318 15.10 17.86 -9.90
N GLU A 319 14.20 17.77 -8.92
CA GLU A 319 13.50 16.53 -8.52
C GLU A 319 12.33 16.18 -9.45
N GLY A 320 11.97 17.07 -10.38
CA GLY A 320 10.85 16.91 -11.32
C GLY A 320 9.66 17.83 -11.04
N SER A 321 8.48 17.44 -11.57
CA SER A 321 7.26 18.26 -11.49
C SER A 321 6.79 18.46 -10.04
N GLN A 322 6.56 19.71 -9.68
CA GLN A 322 5.95 20.10 -8.42
C GLN A 322 4.41 20.00 -8.46
N GLY A 323 3.83 19.83 -9.65
CA GLY A 323 2.41 19.58 -9.83
C GLY A 323 1.47 20.75 -9.52
N ASN A 324 2.05 21.92 -9.23
CA ASN A 324 1.37 23.21 -9.23
C ASN A 324 0.94 23.59 -10.66
N ASP A 325 0.12 24.63 -10.78
CA ASP A 325 -0.30 25.16 -12.07
C ASP A 325 -0.31 26.67 -12.03
N LEU A 326 0.65 27.26 -12.74
CA LEU A 326 0.86 28.70 -12.82
C LEU A 326 -0.12 29.39 -13.79
N MET A 327 -1.02 28.64 -14.44
CA MET A 327 -2.05 29.24 -15.28
C MET A 327 -2.87 30.29 -14.53
N ASP A 328 -3.08 31.44 -15.17
CA ASP A 328 -3.80 32.60 -14.61
C ASP A 328 -3.18 33.19 -13.33
N TYR A 329 -1.92 32.88 -13.02
CA TYR A 329 -1.17 33.59 -11.97
C TYR A 329 -0.82 35.00 -12.44
N SER A 330 -0.76 35.94 -11.52
CA SER A 330 -0.14 37.24 -11.78
C SER A 330 1.38 37.14 -11.78
N LYS A 331 2.05 38.14 -12.36
CA LYS A 331 3.51 38.23 -12.36
C LYS A 331 4.09 38.11 -10.95
N GLU A 332 3.55 38.86 -9.99
CA GLU A 332 3.96 38.81 -8.57
C GLU A 332 3.79 37.42 -7.94
N GLN A 333 2.73 36.69 -8.31
CA GLN A 333 2.51 35.33 -7.82
C GLN A 333 3.53 34.34 -8.39
N VAL A 334 3.92 34.49 -9.66
CA VAL A 334 4.99 33.67 -10.25
C VAL A 334 6.33 33.98 -9.60
N ILE A 335 6.65 35.26 -9.36
CA ILE A 335 7.87 35.66 -8.62
C ILE A 335 7.86 35.06 -7.21
N THR A 336 6.74 35.13 -6.50
CA THR A 336 6.61 34.56 -5.16
C THR A 336 6.81 33.05 -5.17
N ASP A 337 6.26 32.33 -6.16
CA ASP A 337 6.48 30.88 -6.33
C ASP A 337 7.96 30.57 -6.54
N ILE A 338 8.64 31.29 -7.44
CA ILE A 338 10.10 31.14 -7.67
C ILE A 338 10.89 31.36 -6.38
N LEU A 339 10.60 32.44 -5.63
CA LEU A 339 11.29 32.76 -4.39
C LEU A 339 11.02 31.74 -3.28
N ASP A 340 9.77 31.27 -3.14
CA ASP A 340 9.41 30.21 -2.19
C ASP A 340 10.19 28.92 -2.49
N GLN A 341 10.35 28.53 -3.76
CA GLN A 341 11.16 27.37 -4.13
C GLN A 341 12.66 27.62 -3.92
N TYR A 342 13.15 28.81 -4.24
CA TYR A 342 14.54 29.19 -4.03
C TYR A 342 14.93 29.17 -2.55
N GLU A 343 14.07 29.69 -1.67
CA GLU A 343 14.28 29.66 -0.22
C GLU A 343 14.27 28.23 0.34
N ARG A 344 13.37 27.37 -0.17
CA ARG A 344 13.38 25.93 0.16
C ARG A 344 14.69 25.26 -0.26
N HIS A 345 15.21 25.60 -1.43
CA HIS A 345 16.50 25.09 -1.93
C HIS A 345 17.68 25.53 -1.05
N LEU A 346 17.72 26.82 -0.66
CA LEU A 346 18.76 27.32 0.23
C LEU A 346 18.71 26.65 1.61
N ASN A 347 17.52 26.42 2.16
CA ASN A 347 17.35 25.68 3.41
C ASN A 347 17.80 24.22 3.25
N PHE A 348 17.53 23.59 2.11
CA PHE A 348 18.04 22.26 1.79
C PHE A 348 19.57 22.23 1.80
N ILE A 349 20.24 23.15 1.10
CA ILE A 349 21.72 23.26 1.11
C ILE A 349 22.24 23.44 2.54
N HIS A 350 21.62 24.34 3.32
CA HIS A 350 22.04 24.59 4.71
C HIS A 350 21.95 23.32 5.58
N LEU A 351 20.82 22.63 5.53
CA LEU A 351 20.63 21.37 6.25
C LEU A 351 21.56 20.26 5.75
N HIS A 352 21.83 20.22 4.43
CA HIS A 352 22.76 19.26 3.83
C HIS A 352 24.20 19.48 4.31
N ARG A 353 24.63 20.75 4.43
CA ARG A 353 25.95 21.11 4.98
C ARG A 353 26.11 20.80 6.46
N GLU A 354 25.06 21.00 7.26
CA GLU A 354 25.10 20.81 8.72
C GLU A 354 24.87 19.35 9.17
N ALA A 355 24.41 18.48 8.28
CA ALA A 355 24.17 17.08 8.60
C ALA A 355 25.49 16.33 8.91
N PRO A 356 25.66 15.77 10.13
CA PRO A 356 26.86 15.04 10.46
C PRO A 356 26.92 13.71 9.67
N GLY A 357 27.87 13.62 8.72
CA GLY A 357 28.38 12.32 8.25
C GLY A 357 28.04 11.84 6.83
N HIS A 358 27.38 12.60 5.95
CA HIS A 358 27.28 12.22 4.52
C HIS A 358 26.96 13.41 3.61
N SER A 359 27.96 13.98 2.93
CA SER A 359 27.74 14.73 1.69
C SER A 359 27.36 13.72 0.60
N VAL A 360 26.07 13.50 0.40
CA VAL A 360 25.58 12.68 -0.72
C VAL A 360 25.78 13.51 -1.98
N MET A 361 26.92 13.34 -2.65
CA MET A 361 27.18 13.94 -3.96
C MET A 361 26.26 13.26 -4.98
N PHE A 362 25.26 13.98 -5.47
CA PHE A 362 24.51 13.57 -6.66
C PHE A 362 25.33 13.91 -7.91
N PRO A 363 25.25 13.12 -8.99
CA PRO A 363 26.00 13.39 -10.20
C PRO A 363 25.56 14.72 -10.83
N ASP A 364 26.55 15.48 -11.33
CA ASP A 364 26.32 16.67 -12.15
C ASP A 364 25.53 16.28 -13.40
N ALA A 365 24.48 17.05 -13.71
CA ALA A 365 23.64 16.87 -14.90
C ALA A 365 24.36 17.27 -16.19
#